data_AF-A0A936WNJ7-F1
#
_entry.id   AF-A0A936WNJ7-F1
#
_cell.length_a   1.000
_cell.length_b   1.000
_cell.length_c   1.000
_cell.angle_alpha   90.00
_cell.angle_beta   90.00
_cell.angle_gamma   90.00
#
_symmetry.space_group_name_H-M   'P 1'
#
loop_
_entity.id
_entity.type
_entity.pdbx_description
1 polymer ?
#
loop_
_entity_poly.entity_id
_entity_poly.type
_entity_poly.pdbx_seq_one_letter_code
_entity_poly.pdbx_strand_id
1 'polypeptide(L)'
;MEIATPRDRSGTFDPELVGKRERVLNDELDRKILGLYGLGLSYADISTHIREIYGVETNDAVINAVTNTVIEDLRAWQTRALEPVYPIVWMDAAFFKIKHQER
;
A
#
# COMPACT_ATOMS: atom_id res chain seq x y z
N MET A 1 -18.76 11.66 -9.26
CA MET A 1 -19.86 12.28 -8.49
C MET A 1 -19.19 13.16 -7.45
N GLU A 2 -19.23 14.48 -7.61
CA GLU A 2 -18.65 15.41 -6.62
C GLU A 2 -19.59 15.47 -5.40
N ILE A 3 -19.09 15.05 -4.24
CA ILE A 3 -19.79 15.20 -2.98
C ILE A 3 -19.45 16.58 -2.42
N ALA A 4 -20.42 17.49 -2.41
CA ALA A 4 -20.28 18.77 -1.74
C ALA A 4 -20.42 18.55 -0.23
N THR A 5 -19.29 18.50 0.50
CA THR A 5 -19.32 18.41 1.96
C THR A 5 -19.84 19.73 2.54
N PRO A 6 -20.90 19.72 3.36
CA PRO A 6 -21.37 20.94 4.02
C PRO A 6 -20.27 21.49 4.91
N ARG A 7 -19.92 22.76 4.75
CA ARG A 7 -18.90 23.44 5.56
C ARG A 7 -19.58 24.48 6.44
N ASP A 8 -19.41 24.37 7.75
CA ASP A 8 -19.87 25.42 8.68
C ASP A 8 -19.02 26.72 8.50
N ARG A 9 -19.60 27.85 8.91
CA ARG A 9 -19.00 29.19 8.76
C ARG A 9 -17.77 29.45 9.66
N SER A 10 -17.67 28.77 10.79
CA SER A 10 -16.53 28.81 11.73
C SER A 10 -15.45 27.75 11.46
N GLY A 11 -15.66 26.84 10.49
CA GLY A 11 -14.76 25.74 10.15
C GLY A 11 -14.63 24.64 11.21
N THR A 12 -15.48 24.65 12.23
CA THR A 12 -15.44 23.77 13.42
C THR A 12 -15.99 22.37 13.19
N PHE A 13 -16.77 22.17 12.13
CA PHE A 13 -17.34 20.87 11.79
C PHE A 13 -16.25 19.82 11.52
N ASP A 14 -16.38 18.69 12.21
CA ASP A 14 -15.59 17.48 12.04
C ASP A 14 -16.50 16.36 11.49
N PRO A 15 -16.41 16.04 10.20
CA PRO A 15 -17.26 15.02 9.58
C PRO A 15 -16.88 13.60 10.06
N GLU A 16 -17.84 12.88 10.65
CA GLU A 16 -17.63 11.52 11.20
C GLU A 16 -17.49 10.43 10.11
N LEU A 17 -18.16 10.59 8.97
CA LEU A 17 -18.24 9.55 7.92
C LEU A 17 -17.14 9.64 6.85
N VAL A 18 -16.64 10.85 6.58
CA VAL A 18 -15.54 11.11 5.64
C VAL A 18 -14.71 12.22 6.25
N GLY A 19 -13.56 11.86 6.81
CA GLY A 19 -12.66 12.76 7.51
C GLY A 19 -12.25 13.95 6.67
N LYS A 20 -11.92 15.06 7.33
CA LYS A 20 -11.53 16.29 6.67
C LYS A 20 -10.21 16.08 5.92
N ARG A 21 -10.25 16.11 4.57
CA ARG A 21 -9.14 15.78 3.65
C ARG A 21 -8.83 14.29 3.52
N GLU A 22 -9.76 13.42 3.89
CA GLU A 22 -9.67 12.01 3.57
C GLU A 22 -9.72 11.84 2.05
N ARG A 23 -8.56 11.56 1.48
CA ARG A 23 -8.33 11.22 0.06
C ARG A 23 -7.96 9.75 -0.10
N VAL A 24 -7.91 9.02 1.01
CA VAL A 24 -7.49 7.62 1.06
C VAL A 24 -8.66 6.80 0.58
N LEU A 25 -8.42 6.06 -0.48
CA LEU A 25 -9.33 5.04 -0.95
C LEU A 25 -9.40 3.99 0.16
N ASN A 26 -10.60 3.78 0.68
CA ASN A 26 -11.09 2.72 1.58
C ASN A 26 -10.01 1.67 1.96
N ASP A 27 -9.77 1.39 3.25
CA ASP A 27 -8.83 0.35 3.73
C ASP A 27 -8.93 -1.00 2.98
N GLU A 28 -10.11 -1.34 2.46
CA GLU A 28 -10.36 -2.50 1.62
C GLU A 28 -9.63 -2.44 0.27
N LEU A 29 -9.58 -1.28 -0.38
CA LEU A 29 -8.85 -1.09 -1.62
C LEU A 29 -7.34 -1.19 -1.39
N ASP A 30 -6.82 -0.63 -0.30
CA ASP A 30 -5.40 -0.72 0.04
C ASP A 30 -4.98 -2.18 0.23
N ARG A 31 -5.79 -2.98 0.93
CA ARG A 31 -5.58 -4.43 1.04
C ARG A 31 -5.62 -5.13 -0.31
N LYS A 32 -6.50 -4.70 -1.22
CA LYS A 32 -6.57 -5.27 -2.58
C LYS A 32 -5.34 -4.92 -3.40
N ILE A 33 -4.86 -3.67 -3.34
CA ILE A 33 -3.60 -3.22 -3.97
C ILE A 33 -2.44 -4.08 -3.48
N LEU A 34 -2.30 -4.24 -2.16
CA LEU A 34 -1.24 -5.07 -1.56
C LEU A 34 -1.34 -6.54 -2.01
N GLY A 35 -2.55 -7.09 -2.07
CA GLY A 35 -2.78 -8.44 -2.56
C GLY A 35 -2.37 -8.63 -4.02
N LEU A 36 -2.69 -7.67 -4.90
CA LEU A 36 -2.31 -7.71 -6.31
C LEU A 36 -0.80 -7.55 -6.50
N TYR A 37 -0.16 -6.67 -5.72
CA TYR A 37 1.29 -6.53 -5.70
C TYR A 37 1.98 -7.82 -5.21
N GLY A 38 1.43 -8.48 -4.18
CA GLY A 38 1.91 -9.78 -3.69
C GLY A 38 1.78 -10.91 -4.70
N LEU A 39 0.87 -10.80 -5.68
CA LEU A 39 0.75 -11.72 -6.82
C LEU A 39 1.76 -11.43 -7.95
N GLY A 40 2.57 -10.38 -7.82
CA GLY A 40 3.60 -10.01 -8.79
C GLY A 40 3.10 -9.19 -9.98
N LEU A 41 1.92 -8.56 -9.88
CA LEU A 41 1.41 -7.66 -10.92
C LEU A 41 2.20 -6.36 -10.96
N SER A 42 2.39 -5.80 -12.16
CA SER A 42 3.03 -4.50 -12.33
C SER A 42 2.11 -3.37 -11.84
N TYR A 43 2.65 -2.19 -11.54
CA TYR A 43 1.83 -1.04 -11.11
C TYR A 43 0.80 -0.63 -12.17
N ALA A 44 1.14 -0.76 -13.45
CA ALA A 44 0.23 -0.49 -14.56
C ALA A 44 -0.93 -1.51 -14.61
N ASP A 45 -0.64 -2.79 -14.37
CA ASP A 45 -1.66 -3.85 -14.33
C ASP A 45 -2.58 -3.67 -13.11
N ILE A 46 -2.01 -3.34 -11.95
CA ILE A 46 -2.76 -3.05 -10.72
C ILE A 46 -3.70 -1.87 -10.94
N SER A 47 -3.21 -0.77 -11.53
CA SER A 47 -4.03 0.40 -11.85
C SER A 47 -5.20 0.05 -12.79
N THR A 48 -4.91 -0.72 -13.85
CA THR A 48 -5.94 -1.17 -14.79
C THR A 48 -6.99 -2.04 -14.11
N HIS A 49 -6.56 -2.99 -13.29
CA HIS A 49 -7.45 -3.91 -12.59
C HIS A 49 -8.36 -3.19 -11.58
N ILE A 50 -7.82 -2.20 -10.86
CA ILE A 50 -8.61 -1.40 -9.91
C ILE A 50 -9.65 -0.56 -10.64
N ARG A 51 -9.28 0.04 -11.77
CA ARG A 51 -10.22 0.78 -12.60
C ARG A 51 -11.35 -0.11 -13.12
N GLU A 52 -11.03 -1.33 -13.56
CA GLU A 52 -12.04 -2.27 -14.08
C GLU A 52 -13.03 -2.74 -13.01
N ILE A 53 -12.56 -3.05 -11.80
CA ILE A 53 -13.42 -3.58 -10.73
C ILE A 53 -14.17 -2.48 -9.98
N TYR A 54 -13.48 -1.38 -9.66
CA TYR A 54 -13.98 -0.36 -8.76
C TYR A 54 -14.33 0.97 -9.46
N GLY A 55 -14.02 1.12 -10.75
CA GLY A 55 -14.26 2.38 -11.48
C GLY A 55 -13.40 3.55 -10.98
N VAL A 56 -12.38 3.27 -10.18
CA VAL A 56 -11.48 4.28 -9.59
C VAL A 56 -10.23 4.41 -10.43
N GLU A 57 -9.88 5.66 -10.79
CA GLU A 57 -8.58 5.97 -11.38
C GLU A 57 -7.52 6.08 -10.28
N THR A 58 -6.54 5.17 -10.27
CA THR A 58 -5.39 5.20 -9.36
C THR A 58 -4.10 5.40 -10.15
N ASN A 59 -3.24 6.30 -9.68
CA ASN A 59 -1.91 6.50 -10.28
C ASN A 59 -0.84 5.67 -9.56
N ASP A 60 0.32 5.53 -10.21
CA ASP A 60 1.47 4.81 -9.65
C ASP A 60 1.95 5.36 -8.31
N ALA A 61 1.76 6.66 -8.05
CA ALA A 61 2.15 7.27 -6.78
C ALA A 61 1.29 6.80 -5.61
N VAL A 62 -0.02 6.60 -5.83
CA VAL A 62 -0.94 6.03 -4.84
C VAL A 62 -0.59 4.58 -4.58
N ILE A 63 -0.39 3.78 -5.64
CA ILE A 63 0.00 2.37 -5.51
C ILE A 63 1.33 2.27 -4.74
N ASN A 64 2.32 3.09 -5.08
CA ASN A 64 3.60 3.16 -4.37
C ASN A 64 3.42 3.52 -2.88
N ALA A 65 2.62 4.54 -2.57
CA ALA A 65 2.34 4.92 -1.19
C ALA A 65 1.71 3.78 -0.38
N VAL A 66 0.73 3.08 -0.95
CA VAL A 66 0.10 1.90 -0.32
C VAL A 66 1.13 0.78 -0.13
N THR A 67 1.92 0.45 -1.16
CA THR A 67 2.96 -0.58 -1.04
C THR A 67 4.04 -0.24 -0.01
N ASN A 68 4.31 1.04 0.25
CA ASN A 68 5.30 1.45 1.25
C ASN A 68 4.80 1.28 2.69
N THR A 69 3.51 1.15 2.92
CA THR A 69 2.96 0.95 4.27
C THR A 69 3.48 -0.33 4.92
N VAL A 70 3.78 -1.36 4.11
CA VAL A 70 4.30 -2.66 4.57
C VAL A 70 5.78 -2.60 4.99
N ILE A 71 6.50 -1.50 4.73
CA ILE A 71 7.93 -1.41 5.04
C ILE A 71 8.18 -1.55 6.55
N GLU A 72 7.34 -0.97 7.39
CA GLU A 72 7.47 -1.08 8.83
C GLU A 72 7.18 -2.50 9.32
N ASP A 73 6.16 -3.16 8.77
CA ASP A 73 5.86 -4.57 9.06
C ASP A 73 7.01 -5.50 8.63
N LEU A 74 7.63 -5.23 7.48
CA LEU A 74 8.79 -5.96 7.00
C LEU A 74 9.98 -5.82 7.96
N ARG A 75 10.24 -4.62 8.47
CA ARG A 75 11.30 -4.37 9.45
C ARG A 75 11.04 -5.10 10.76
N ALA A 76 9.80 -5.06 11.25
CA ALA A 76 9.40 -5.82 12.43
C ALA A 76 9.58 -7.33 12.23
N TRP A 77 9.20 -7.84 11.05
CA TRP A 77 9.35 -9.25 10.70
C TRP A 77 10.82 -9.69 10.61
N GLN A 78 11.69 -8.83 10.08
CA GLN A 78 13.13 -9.07 9.99
C GLN A 78 13.82 -9.09 11.36
N THR A 79 13.33 -8.30 12.32
CA THR A 79 13.92 -8.16 13.67
C THR A 79 13.27 -9.07 14.72
N ARG A 80 12.39 -9.97 14.31
CA ARG A 80 11.72 -10.90 15.22
C ARG A 80 12.73 -11.78 15.96
N ALA A 81 12.45 -12.06 17.23
CA ALA A 81 13.21 -13.05 17.99
C ALA A 81 13.05 -14.43 17.36
N LEU A 82 14.17 -15.11 17.15
CA LEU A 82 14.21 -16.49 16.66
C LEU A 82 14.37 -17.46 17.84
N GLU A 83 14.01 -18.72 17.60
CA GLU A 83 14.23 -19.77 18.59
C GLU A 83 15.74 -20.04 18.74
N PRO A 84 16.20 -20.48 19.92
CA PRO A 84 17.63 -20.66 20.18
C PRO A 84 18.27 -21.82 19.40
N VAL A 85 17.48 -22.76 18.87
CA VAL A 85 18.01 -23.97 18.22
C VAL A 85 17.27 -24.26 16.92
N TYR A 86 18.02 -24.28 15.82
CA TYR A 86 17.59 -24.78 14.51
C TYR A 86 18.55 -25.89 14.06
N PRO A 87 18.18 -27.18 14.18
CA PRO A 87 19.09 -28.30 13.87
C PRO A 87 19.58 -28.33 12.41
N ILE A 88 18.77 -27.79 11.49
CA ILE A 88 19.07 -27.71 10.06
C ILE A 88 18.60 -26.34 9.56
N VAL A 89 19.45 -25.65 8.79
CA VAL A 89 19.13 -24.38 8.11
C VAL A 89 19.53 -24.49 6.65
N TRP A 90 18.68 -23.97 5.77
CA TRP A 90 18.91 -23.92 4.32
C TRP A 90 19.15 -22.47 3.90
N MET A 91 20.06 -22.29 2.95
CA MET A 91 20.35 -20.98 2.37
C MET A 91 20.20 -21.08 0.86
N ASP A 92 19.44 -20.15 0.28
CA ASP A 92 19.19 -20.06 -1.16
C ASP A 92 19.60 -18.67 -1.67
N ALA A 93 19.87 -18.56 -2.96
CA ALA A 93 20.28 -17.34 -3.62
C ALA A 93 19.55 -17.16 -4.96
N ALA A 94 18.97 -15.97 -5.16
CA ALA A 94 18.34 -15.55 -6.39
C ALA A 94 18.99 -14.26 -6.91
N PHE A 95 19.21 -14.17 -8.22
CA PHE A 95 19.85 -13.02 -8.86
C PHE A 95 18.80 -12.06 -9.44
N PHE A 96 18.82 -10.81 -8.99
CA PHE A 96 17.95 -9.75 -9.50
C PHE A 96 18.78 -8.60 -10.07
N LYS A 97 18.29 -8.01 -11.17
CA LYS A 97 18.91 -6.82 -11.75
C LYS A 97 18.41 -5.59 -10.99
N ILE A 98 19.28 -4.96 -10.22
CA ILE A 98 18.98 -3.74 -9.46
C ILE A 98 19.79 -2.60 -10.03
N LYS A 99 19.16 -1.44 -10.25
CA LYS A 99 19.85 -0.21 -10.61
C LYS A 99 20.41 0.42 -9.32
N HIS A 100 21.71 0.31 -9.11
CA HIS A 100 22.40 1.01 -8.04
C HIS A 100 22.87 2.38 -8.54
N GLN A 101 22.54 3.46 -7.83
CA GLN A 101 23.18 4.75 -8.06
C GLN A 101 24.38 4.83 -7.12
N GLU A 102 25.57 4.51 -7.62
CA GLU A 102 26.81 4.89 -6.93
C GLU A 102 26.91 6.41 -6.93
N ARG A 103 27.22 6.96 -5.76
CA ARG A 103 27.50 8.39 -5.56
C ARG A 103 28.95 8.54 -5.16
#